data_AF-A0A414AT82-F1
#
_entry.id   AF-A0A414AT82-F1
#
_cell.length_a   1.000
_cell.length_b   1.000
_cell.length_c   1.000
_cell.angle_alpha   90.00
_cell.angle_beta   90.00
_cell.angle_gamma   90.00
#
_symmetry.space_group_name_H-M   'P 1'
#
loop_
_entity.id
_entity.type
_entity.pdbx_description
1 polymer ?
#
loop_
_entity_poly.entity_id
_entity_poly.type
_entity_poly.pdbx_seq_one_letter_code
_entity_poly.pdbx_strand_id
1 'polypeptide(L)'
;MGEILMTGGSGGGTGSDECTATLDHVLAGETAVTSDSNDEPGTGRMTVNSLLSFSVAAYSGRRVLLKWQNPYAAAGKPYSGVIIKASRGGYPAWNASAWDAIFSGAGNNVAPGAWSQAFMDLPALNTTYYFTALTYAITSLGEIYSPVYDPSTVKYAVCATNGPAVVTITGTQNYVIPEGYTQADIFCVGGGGGGGAGYRFTGIAYEQGGGGGGGGYTATALNIGVAAGQIMNCVIGNGGGQNTAINGPGGTGGTTSVSRGGIVLCTANGGKGGDGASGASGGYGGSRGGSGGYNDLESRPVINAGGNGYADGAGTGSQGYTTRAFGEAGNTLYAGGGGGGGVSRSNPGAGGAGGGGAGGAHNGTGNAGAANTGGGGGGGGGAVYGTAIAGGPGGSGVVLIRLK
;
A
#
# COMPACT_ATOMS: atom_id res chain seq x y z
N MET A 1 -78.19 -69.52 7.10
CA MET A 1 -77.70 -68.18 6.70
C MET A 1 -76.53 -67.87 7.60
N GLY A 2 -75.26 -67.82 7.21
CA GLY A 2 -74.53 -68.02 5.97
C GLY A 2 -73.11 -67.57 6.32
N GLU A 3 -72.12 -68.46 6.31
CA GLU A 3 -70.72 -68.09 6.50
C GLU A 3 -70.28 -67.19 5.35
N ILE A 4 -69.95 -65.93 5.65
CA ILE A 4 -69.23 -65.07 4.72
C ILE A 4 -67.75 -65.42 4.84
N LEU A 5 -67.26 -66.16 3.85
CA LEU A 5 -65.84 -66.32 3.57
C LEU A 5 -65.34 -65.05 2.88
N MET A 6 -64.67 -64.16 3.62
CA MET A 6 -63.87 -63.10 3.01
C MET A 6 -62.57 -63.74 2.49
N THR A 7 -62.53 -64.02 1.19
CA THR A 7 -61.27 -64.29 0.49
C THR A 7 -60.56 -62.95 0.31
N GLY A 8 -59.66 -62.63 1.24
CA GLY A 8 -58.71 -61.53 1.06
C GLY A 8 -57.86 -61.82 -0.17
N GLY A 9 -58.04 -61.05 -1.23
CA GLY A 9 -57.18 -61.09 -2.40
C GLY A 9 -55.75 -60.74 -1.97
N SER A 10 -54.82 -61.68 -2.14
CA SER A 10 -53.40 -61.45 -1.97
C SER A 10 -52.90 -60.56 -3.11
N GLY A 11 -52.93 -59.24 -2.91
CA GLY A 11 -52.21 -58.32 -3.78
C GLY A 11 -50.71 -58.57 -3.61
N GLY A 12 -50.06 -59.08 -4.65
CA GLY A 12 -48.60 -59.14 -4.72
C GLY A 12 -48.06 -57.72 -4.82
N GLY A 13 -47.75 -57.11 -3.68
CA GLY A 13 -46.99 -55.87 -3.61
C GLY A 13 -45.49 -56.15 -3.71
N THR A 14 -44.75 -55.24 -4.32
CA THR A 14 -43.30 -55.11 -4.09
C THR A 14 -43.07 -54.70 -2.63
N GLY A 15 -42.20 -55.43 -1.94
CA GLY A 15 -41.72 -55.12 -0.60
C GLY A 15 -40.42 -54.31 -0.64
N SER A 16 -39.81 -54.18 0.53
CA SER A 16 -38.50 -53.57 0.72
C SER A 16 -37.38 -54.31 -0.01
N ASP A 17 -37.51 -55.63 -0.18
CA ASP A 17 -36.51 -56.46 -0.85
C ASP A 17 -36.29 -56.11 -2.34
N GLU A 18 -37.30 -55.54 -3.01
CA GLU A 18 -37.20 -55.07 -4.39
C GLU A 18 -36.68 -53.63 -4.52
N CYS A 19 -36.49 -52.91 -3.40
CA CYS A 19 -35.97 -51.55 -3.39
C CYS A 19 -34.43 -51.52 -3.47
N THR A 20 -33.89 -50.52 -4.16
CA THR A 20 -32.44 -50.23 -4.16
C THR A 20 -32.09 -48.99 -3.35
N ALA A 21 -33.09 -48.19 -2.96
CA ALA A 21 -32.90 -47.06 -2.09
C ALA A 21 -32.80 -47.52 -0.64
N THR A 22 -31.95 -46.86 0.15
CA THR A 22 -31.88 -47.02 1.61
C THR A 22 -32.50 -45.79 2.27
N LEU A 23 -32.74 -45.86 3.58
CA LEU A 23 -33.17 -44.70 4.38
C LEU A 23 -32.16 -43.54 4.33
N ASP A 24 -30.90 -43.80 4.00
CA ASP A 24 -29.87 -42.76 3.78
C ASP A 24 -30.09 -41.98 2.48
N HIS A 25 -30.93 -42.45 1.55
CA HIS A 25 -31.35 -41.70 0.37
C HIS A 25 -32.64 -40.88 0.59
N VAL A 26 -33.27 -41.02 1.76
CA VAL A 26 -34.54 -40.38 2.10
C VAL A 26 -34.28 -39.22 3.07
N LEU A 27 -34.86 -38.05 2.80
CA LEU A 27 -34.69 -36.85 3.62
C LEU A 27 -35.06 -37.10 5.08
N ALA A 28 -34.24 -36.61 6.02
CA ALA A 28 -34.54 -36.75 7.44
C ALA A 28 -35.89 -36.12 7.80
N GLY A 29 -36.73 -36.90 8.48
CA GLY A 29 -38.11 -36.52 8.85
C GLY A 29 -39.18 -37.05 7.88
N GLU A 30 -38.81 -37.40 6.65
CA GLU A 30 -39.71 -38.07 5.70
C GLU A 30 -39.73 -39.58 5.96
N THR A 31 -40.74 -40.27 5.43
CA THR A 31 -40.86 -41.74 5.56
C THR A 31 -40.97 -42.41 4.20
N ALA A 32 -40.37 -43.60 4.07
CA ALA A 32 -40.46 -44.42 2.88
C ALA A 32 -40.23 -45.91 3.20
N VAL A 33 -40.73 -46.80 2.34
CA VAL A 33 -40.30 -48.19 2.30
C VAL A 33 -39.02 -48.26 1.46
N THR A 34 -37.97 -48.85 2.00
CA THR A 34 -36.61 -48.90 1.44
C THR A 34 -35.97 -50.25 1.78
N SER A 35 -34.87 -50.62 1.13
CA SER A 35 -34.26 -51.95 1.30
C SER A 35 -33.79 -52.25 2.73
N ASP A 36 -33.65 -51.25 3.59
CA ASP A 36 -33.27 -51.37 4.99
C ASP A 36 -34.42 -51.01 5.96
N SER A 37 -35.68 -51.06 5.51
CA SER A 37 -36.86 -50.74 6.32
C SER A 37 -37.77 -51.92 6.67
N ASN A 38 -37.40 -53.16 6.33
CA ASN A 38 -38.09 -54.41 6.70
C ASN A 38 -39.59 -54.43 6.32
N ASP A 39 -39.95 -54.01 5.12
CA ASP A 39 -41.33 -53.93 4.62
C ASP A 39 -42.25 -52.94 5.35
N GLU A 40 -41.73 -52.20 6.33
CA GLU A 40 -42.44 -51.09 6.98
C GLU A 40 -41.90 -49.72 6.53
N PRO A 41 -42.71 -48.65 6.61
CA PRO A 41 -42.22 -47.29 6.42
C PRO A 41 -41.17 -46.93 7.49
N GLY A 42 -39.94 -46.66 7.05
CA GLY A 42 -38.87 -46.17 7.90
C GLY A 42 -38.67 -44.67 7.76
N THR A 43 -38.18 -44.01 8.82
CA THR A 43 -37.81 -42.59 8.78
C THR A 43 -36.47 -42.40 8.06
N GLY A 44 -36.44 -41.48 7.10
CA GLY A 44 -35.25 -41.10 6.37
C GLY A 44 -34.13 -40.56 7.27
N ARG A 45 -32.90 -40.75 6.80
CA ARG A 45 -31.66 -40.41 7.53
C ARG A 45 -30.80 -39.38 6.80
N MET A 46 -31.18 -39.01 5.57
CA MET A 46 -30.40 -38.08 4.75
C MET A 46 -30.39 -36.68 5.36
N THR A 47 -29.20 -36.17 5.61
CA THR A 47 -28.95 -34.82 6.16
C THR A 47 -27.72 -34.23 5.50
N VAL A 48 -27.58 -32.91 5.44
CA VAL A 48 -26.40 -32.31 4.77
C VAL A 48 -25.15 -32.47 5.61
N ASN A 49 -24.04 -32.83 4.97
CA ASN A 49 -22.74 -33.03 5.63
C ASN A 49 -22.15 -31.71 6.14
N SER A 50 -21.28 -31.71 7.14
CA SER A 50 -20.79 -30.50 7.81
C SER A 50 -19.30 -30.25 7.59
N LEU A 51 -18.86 -28.99 7.65
CA LEU A 51 -17.45 -28.64 7.53
C LEU A 51 -16.62 -29.19 8.69
N LEU A 52 -15.42 -29.69 8.37
CA LEU A 52 -14.45 -30.10 9.37
C LEU A 52 -13.79 -28.89 10.02
N SER A 53 -13.54 -27.83 9.25
CA SER A 53 -12.92 -26.60 9.71
C SER A 53 -13.28 -25.40 8.84
N PHE A 54 -13.23 -24.21 9.42
CA PHE A 54 -13.41 -22.93 8.73
C PHE A 54 -12.53 -21.86 9.39
N SER A 55 -11.85 -21.06 8.57
CA SER A 55 -11.09 -19.90 9.01
C SER A 55 -11.08 -18.81 7.94
N VAL A 56 -10.82 -17.59 8.39
CA VAL A 56 -10.70 -16.42 7.52
C VAL A 56 -9.45 -15.64 7.91
N ALA A 57 -8.67 -15.23 6.91
CA ALA A 57 -7.47 -14.44 7.12
C ALA A 57 -7.47 -13.21 6.20
N ALA A 58 -6.88 -12.11 6.69
CA ALA A 58 -6.67 -10.93 5.88
C ALA A 58 -5.63 -11.23 4.80
N TYR A 59 -5.84 -10.72 3.59
CA TYR A 59 -4.95 -10.97 2.46
C TYR A 59 -4.30 -9.68 1.93
N SER A 60 -5.10 -8.71 1.49
CA SER A 60 -4.61 -7.42 0.98
C SER A 60 -5.73 -6.40 1.02
N GLY A 61 -5.52 -5.22 1.61
CA GLY A 61 -6.57 -4.22 1.80
C GLY A 61 -7.89 -4.84 2.28
N ARG A 62 -8.92 -4.75 1.43
CA ARG A 62 -10.27 -5.28 1.65
C ARG A 62 -10.41 -6.78 1.42
N ARG A 63 -9.43 -7.40 0.78
CA ARG A 63 -9.45 -8.79 0.38
C ARG A 63 -9.15 -9.70 1.56
N VAL A 64 -9.97 -10.73 1.71
CA VAL A 64 -9.78 -11.82 2.67
C VAL A 64 -9.67 -13.16 1.95
N LEU A 65 -8.99 -14.10 2.59
CA LEU A 65 -8.96 -15.51 2.20
C LEU A 65 -9.93 -16.28 3.09
N LEU A 66 -10.98 -16.81 2.48
CA LEU A 66 -11.87 -17.78 3.08
C LEU A 66 -11.27 -19.17 2.90
N LYS A 67 -11.15 -19.96 3.96
CA LYS A 67 -10.57 -21.29 3.91
C LYS A 67 -11.38 -22.27 4.75
N TRP A 68 -11.71 -23.42 4.16
CA TRP A 68 -12.48 -24.47 4.84
C TRP A 68 -11.96 -25.85 4.46
N GLN A 69 -12.28 -26.82 5.30
CA GLN A 69 -11.98 -28.23 5.04
C GLN A 69 -13.28 -28.98 4.74
N ASN A 70 -13.35 -29.58 3.55
CA ASN A 70 -14.50 -30.33 3.08
C ASN A 70 -14.76 -31.53 3.99
N PRO A 71 -16.03 -31.94 4.17
CA PRO A 71 -16.34 -33.17 4.85
C PRO A 71 -15.76 -34.40 4.15
N TYR A 72 -15.59 -35.49 4.90
CA TYR A 72 -15.42 -36.80 4.29
C TYR A 72 -16.75 -37.26 3.68
N ALA A 73 -16.67 -37.98 2.56
CA ALA A 73 -17.84 -38.58 1.95
C ALA A 73 -18.44 -39.63 2.90
N ALA A 74 -19.75 -39.57 3.11
CA ALA A 74 -20.49 -40.51 3.92
C ALA A 74 -21.88 -40.76 3.31
N ALA A 75 -22.38 -41.98 3.42
CA ALA A 75 -23.72 -42.34 2.98
C ALA A 75 -24.77 -41.46 3.70
N GLY A 76 -25.77 -41.01 2.97
CA GLY A 76 -26.82 -40.11 3.47
C GLY A 76 -26.35 -38.72 3.92
N LYS A 77 -25.10 -38.35 3.60
CA LYS A 77 -24.53 -37.04 3.93
C LYS A 77 -24.04 -36.32 2.67
N PRO A 78 -24.95 -35.87 1.79
CA PRO A 78 -24.57 -35.11 0.59
C PRO A 78 -23.93 -33.76 0.95
N TYR A 79 -23.08 -33.27 0.05
CA TYR A 79 -22.38 -31.99 0.14
C TYR A 79 -22.17 -31.43 -1.28
N SER A 80 -22.60 -30.19 -1.52
CA SER A 80 -22.40 -29.48 -2.79
C SER A 80 -21.50 -28.25 -2.64
N GLY A 81 -21.36 -27.71 -1.43
CA GLY A 81 -20.51 -26.56 -1.17
C GLY A 81 -20.82 -25.88 0.14
N VAL A 82 -20.32 -24.65 0.28
CA VAL A 82 -20.52 -23.79 1.44
C VAL A 82 -21.31 -22.54 1.05
N ILE A 83 -22.05 -22.01 2.03
CA ILE A 83 -22.55 -20.64 2.02
C ILE A 83 -21.82 -19.90 3.15
N ILE A 84 -21.24 -18.76 2.81
CA ILE A 84 -20.51 -17.90 3.75
C ILE A 84 -21.15 -16.52 3.74
N LYS A 85 -21.48 -16.03 4.93
CA LYS A 85 -22.05 -14.70 5.18
C LYS A 85 -21.08 -13.88 6.04
N ALA A 86 -21.10 -12.56 5.90
CA ALA A 86 -20.27 -11.67 6.71
C ALA A 86 -21.02 -10.41 7.17
N SER A 87 -20.69 -9.91 8.37
CA SER A 87 -21.24 -8.65 8.91
C SER A 87 -20.22 -7.93 9.79
N ARG A 88 -20.43 -6.62 9.98
CA ARG A 88 -19.66 -5.76 10.89
C ARG A 88 -20.22 -5.72 12.32
N GLY A 89 -21.48 -6.15 12.51
CA GLY A 89 -22.20 -6.03 13.78
C GLY A 89 -22.24 -7.28 14.65
N GLY A 90 -21.61 -8.38 14.21
CA GLY A 90 -21.67 -9.70 14.85
C GLY A 90 -21.88 -10.81 13.83
N TYR A 91 -21.88 -12.07 14.28
CA TYR A 91 -22.06 -13.22 13.40
C TYR A 91 -23.44 -13.20 12.74
N PRO A 92 -23.53 -13.17 11.39
CA PRO A 92 -24.80 -13.27 10.70
C PRO A 92 -25.53 -14.56 11.08
N ALA A 93 -26.82 -14.48 11.38
CA ALA A 93 -27.63 -15.68 11.54
C ALA A 93 -27.73 -16.42 10.21
N TRP A 94 -27.57 -17.75 10.24
CA TRP A 94 -27.51 -18.57 9.03
C TRP A 94 -28.81 -18.48 8.21
N ASN A 95 -29.96 -18.42 8.89
CA ASN A 95 -31.32 -18.40 8.31
C ASN A 95 -31.89 -16.98 8.12
N ALA A 96 -31.15 -15.94 8.47
CA ALA A 96 -31.65 -14.58 8.29
C ALA A 96 -31.66 -14.20 6.80
N SER A 97 -32.83 -13.80 6.31
CA SER A 97 -33.05 -13.34 4.93
C SER A 97 -32.39 -12.00 4.61
N ALA A 98 -32.07 -11.20 5.63
CA ALA A 98 -31.43 -9.89 5.47
C ALA A 98 -29.94 -9.95 5.07
N TRP A 99 -29.36 -11.15 5.01
CA TRP A 99 -27.93 -11.34 4.73
C TRP A 99 -27.73 -12.23 3.52
N ASP A 100 -27.37 -11.60 2.40
CA ASP A 100 -26.88 -12.29 1.22
C ASP A 100 -25.54 -12.98 1.50
N ALA A 101 -25.32 -14.12 0.86
CA ALA A 101 -24.05 -14.80 0.91
C ALA A 101 -22.97 -13.93 0.25
N ILE A 102 -21.82 -13.76 0.93
CA ILE A 102 -20.64 -13.20 0.27
C ILE A 102 -19.98 -14.24 -0.63
N PHE A 103 -20.19 -15.54 -0.35
CA PHE A 103 -19.72 -16.64 -1.17
C PHE A 103 -20.68 -17.82 -1.08
N SER A 104 -20.99 -18.43 -2.22
CA SER A 104 -21.68 -19.72 -2.33
C SER A 104 -20.97 -20.60 -3.35
N GLY A 105 -20.63 -21.83 -2.98
CA GLY A 105 -20.02 -22.80 -3.90
C GLY A 105 -19.05 -23.78 -3.23
N ALA A 106 -18.45 -24.65 -4.04
CA ALA A 106 -17.52 -25.70 -3.57
C ALA A 106 -16.06 -25.22 -3.37
N GLY A 107 -15.75 -24.00 -3.83
CA GLY A 107 -14.40 -23.43 -3.79
C GLY A 107 -13.46 -24.03 -4.84
N ASN A 108 -12.16 -24.01 -4.57
CA ASN A 108 -11.13 -24.42 -5.53
C ASN A 108 -10.73 -25.91 -5.46
N ASN A 109 -11.16 -26.64 -4.43
CA ASN A 109 -10.90 -28.08 -4.31
C ASN A 109 -12.13 -28.79 -3.74
N VAL A 110 -12.62 -29.78 -4.47
CA VAL A 110 -13.87 -30.50 -4.14
C VAL A 110 -13.62 -31.90 -3.56
N ALA A 111 -12.37 -32.30 -3.40
CA ALA A 111 -12.04 -33.62 -2.87
C ALA A 111 -12.51 -33.77 -1.41
N PRO A 112 -13.06 -34.93 -1.01
CA PRO A 112 -13.45 -35.21 0.37
C PRO A 112 -12.28 -35.06 1.35
N GLY A 113 -12.52 -34.42 2.50
CA GLY A 113 -11.49 -34.17 3.53
C GLY A 113 -10.42 -33.15 3.15
N ALA A 114 -10.39 -32.66 1.91
CA ALA A 114 -9.39 -31.71 1.43
C ALA A 114 -9.72 -30.26 1.85
N TRP A 115 -8.68 -29.42 1.86
CA TRP A 115 -8.83 -27.99 2.04
C TRP A 115 -9.26 -27.30 0.74
N SER A 116 -10.25 -26.42 0.85
CA SER A 116 -10.76 -25.55 -0.21
C SER A 116 -10.72 -24.08 0.25
N GLN A 117 -10.68 -23.16 -0.70
CA GLN A 117 -10.56 -21.74 -0.42
C GLN A 117 -11.18 -20.86 -1.51
N ALA A 118 -11.47 -19.61 -1.13
CA ALA A 118 -11.91 -18.55 -2.02
C ALA A 118 -11.41 -17.18 -1.53
N PHE A 119 -11.21 -16.25 -2.46
CA PHE A 119 -10.89 -14.86 -2.14
C PHE A 119 -12.13 -13.99 -2.26
N MET A 120 -12.33 -13.09 -1.31
CA MET A 120 -13.45 -12.14 -1.33
C MET A 120 -12.98 -10.73 -0.97
N ASP A 121 -13.48 -9.73 -1.69
CA ASP A 121 -13.29 -8.32 -1.36
C ASP A 121 -14.44 -7.82 -0.49
N LEU A 122 -14.12 -7.26 0.67
CA LEU A 122 -15.09 -6.73 1.62
C LEU A 122 -15.29 -5.21 1.43
N PRO A 123 -16.40 -4.64 1.93
CA PRO A 123 -16.71 -3.23 1.68
C PRO A 123 -15.70 -2.21 2.23
N ALA A 124 -15.04 -2.48 3.37
CA ALA A 124 -14.23 -1.48 4.08
C ALA A 124 -12.85 -2.01 4.50
N LEU A 125 -11.84 -1.13 4.45
CA LEU A 125 -10.51 -1.35 5.01
C LEU A 125 -10.53 -1.24 6.55
N ASN A 126 -9.50 -1.78 7.20
CA ASN A 126 -9.28 -1.69 8.65
C ASN A 126 -10.55 -1.96 9.48
N THR A 127 -11.35 -2.94 9.05
CA THR A 127 -12.68 -3.19 9.61
C THR A 127 -12.80 -4.65 10.01
N THR A 128 -13.25 -4.88 11.24
CA THR A 128 -13.55 -6.21 11.74
C THR A 128 -14.85 -6.73 11.14
N TYR A 129 -14.79 -7.95 10.60
CA TYR A 129 -15.93 -8.70 10.11
C TYR A 129 -16.06 -10.03 10.85
N TYR A 130 -17.30 -10.42 11.07
CA TYR A 130 -17.73 -11.68 11.65
C TYR A 130 -18.36 -12.52 10.55
N PHE A 131 -17.93 -13.78 10.47
CA PHE A 131 -18.29 -14.69 9.39
C PHE A 131 -19.06 -15.87 9.93
N THR A 132 -20.07 -16.28 9.18
CA THR A 132 -20.86 -17.49 9.41
C THR A 132 -20.77 -18.36 8.17
N ALA A 133 -20.33 -19.60 8.32
CA ALA A 133 -20.24 -20.59 7.26
C ALA A 133 -21.13 -21.79 7.56
N LEU A 134 -21.84 -22.26 6.55
CA LEU A 134 -22.67 -23.46 6.58
C LEU A 134 -22.49 -24.23 5.28
N THR A 135 -22.90 -25.49 5.25
CA THR A 135 -22.86 -26.32 4.04
C THR A 135 -24.26 -26.48 3.45
N TYR A 136 -24.30 -26.73 2.15
CA TYR A 136 -25.53 -27.03 1.44
C TYR A 136 -25.37 -28.25 0.54
N ALA A 137 -26.50 -28.87 0.20
CA ALA A 137 -26.60 -29.87 -0.85
C ALA A 137 -27.69 -29.46 -1.85
N ILE A 138 -27.41 -29.63 -3.14
CA ILE A 138 -28.38 -29.42 -4.20
C ILE A 138 -29.14 -30.74 -4.38
N THR A 139 -30.47 -30.66 -4.29
CA THR A 139 -31.39 -31.78 -4.50
C THR A 139 -32.42 -31.43 -5.56
N SER A 140 -33.26 -32.40 -5.95
CA SER A 140 -34.41 -32.13 -6.82
C SER A 140 -35.45 -31.17 -6.21
N LEU A 141 -35.42 -30.98 -4.89
CA LEU A 141 -36.27 -30.03 -4.15
C LEU A 141 -35.62 -28.63 -4.02
N GLY A 142 -34.43 -28.44 -4.59
CA GLY A 142 -33.61 -27.25 -4.41
C GLY A 142 -32.49 -27.45 -3.39
N GLU A 143 -31.97 -26.33 -2.86
CA GLU A 143 -30.91 -26.35 -1.86
C GLU A 143 -31.46 -26.69 -0.47
N ILE A 144 -30.81 -27.64 0.20
CA ILE A 144 -31.01 -27.95 1.61
C ILE A 144 -29.74 -27.62 2.39
N TYR A 145 -29.87 -27.27 3.67
CA TYR A 145 -28.78 -26.70 4.48
C TYR A 145 -28.50 -27.53 5.73
N SER A 146 -27.23 -27.71 6.09
CA SER A 146 -26.85 -28.47 7.29
C SER A 146 -27.47 -27.98 8.60
N PRO A 147 -27.62 -26.66 8.85
CA PRO A 147 -28.15 -26.18 10.12
C PRO A 147 -29.65 -26.45 10.33
N VAL A 148 -30.38 -26.85 9.27
CA VAL A 148 -31.77 -27.31 9.37
C VAL A 148 -31.86 -28.60 10.17
N TYR A 149 -30.87 -29.48 10.03
CA TYR A 149 -30.83 -30.79 10.67
C TYR A 149 -30.01 -30.79 11.96
N ASP A 150 -28.92 -30.03 11.99
CA ASP A 150 -28.08 -29.86 13.17
C ASP A 150 -27.50 -28.43 13.23
N PRO A 151 -28.05 -27.55 14.09
CA PRO A 151 -27.57 -26.18 14.23
C PRO A 151 -26.10 -26.05 14.66
N SER A 152 -25.50 -27.08 15.25
CA SER A 152 -24.09 -27.07 15.67
C SER A 152 -23.10 -27.16 14.49
N THR A 153 -23.60 -27.45 13.29
CA THR A 153 -22.80 -27.54 12.05
C THR A 153 -22.32 -26.18 11.54
N VAL A 154 -22.94 -25.09 12.00
CA VAL A 154 -22.54 -23.72 11.65
C VAL A 154 -21.14 -23.43 12.21
N LYS A 155 -20.26 -22.88 11.36
CA LYS A 155 -18.92 -22.46 11.75
C LYS A 155 -18.80 -20.94 11.73
N TYR A 156 -17.96 -20.43 12.62
CA TYR A 156 -17.77 -19.01 12.82
C TYR A 156 -16.29 -18.63 12.68
N ALA A 157 -16.03 -17.44 12.16
CA ALA A 157 -14.69 -16.86 12.12
C ALA A 157 -14.75 -15.34 12.26
N VAL A 158 -13.64 -14.73 12.68
CA VAL A 158 -13.51 -13.26 12.77
C VAL A 158 -12.22 -12.86 12.07
N CYS A 159 -12.29 -11.81 11.27
CA CYS A 159 -11.12 -11.27 10.58
C CYS A 159 -11.28 -9.76 10.41
N ALA A 160 -10.20 -9.01 10.65
CA ALA A 160 -10.11 -7.61 10.30
C ALA A 160 -9.43 -7.47 8.93
N THR A 161 -10.01 -6.67 8.04
CA THR A 161 -9.35 -6.28 6.79
C THR A 161 -8.12 -5.43 7.08
N ASN A 162 -7.16 -5.43 6.15
CA ASN A 162 -5.97 -4.60 6.29
C ASN A 162 -6.33 -3.12 6.15
N GLY A 163 -5.54 -2.26 6.76
CA GLY A 163 -5.67 -0.82 6.60
C GLY A 163 -5.07 -0.29 5.29
N PRO A 164 -5.08 1.05 5.13
CA PRO A 164 -4.31 1.72 4.10
C PRO A 164 -2.83 1.33 4.20
N ALA A 165 -2.17 1.23 3.05
CA ALA A 165 -0.75 0.90 2.97
C ALA A 165 0.00 2.00 2.22
N VAL A 166 1.17 2.40 2.73
CA VAL A 166 2.06 3.35 2.04
C VAL A 166 3.23 2.60 1.45
N VAL A 167 3.38 2.71 0.13
CA VAL A 167 4.48 2.12 -0.64
C VAL A 167 5.47 3.22 -1.01
N THR A 168 6.74 2.99 -0.71
CA THR A 168 7.83 3.91 -1.03
C THR A 168 8.60 3.40 -2.24
N ILE A 169 8.72 4.24 -3.27
CA ILE A 169 9.45 3.95 -4.50
C ILE A 169 10.66 4.88 -4.58
N THR A 170 11.85 4.30 -4.47
CA THR A 170 13.14 5.03 -4.43
C THR A 170 13.95 4.90 -5.72
N GLY A 171 13.57 3.99 -6.61
CA GLY A 171 14.14 3.83 -7.94
C GLY A 171 13.07 3.83 -9.02
N THR A 172 13.42 4.23 -10.24
CA THR A 172 12.51 4.20 -11.39
C THR A 172 12.09 2.76 -11.66
N GLN A 173 10.80 2.49 -11.52
CA GLN A 173 10.23 1.16 -11.71
C GLN A 173 8.73 1.23 -11.96
N ASN A 174 8.18 0.12 -12.45
CA ASN A 174 6.75 -0.07 -12.51
C ASN A 174 6.23 -0.66 -11.19
N TYR A 175 5.11 -0.14 -10.72
CA TYR A 175 4.39 -0.63 -9.55
C TYR A 175 3.01 -1.14 -9.94
N VAL A 176 2.70 -2.39 -9.59
CA VAL A 176 1.41 -3.02 -9.88
C VAL A 176 0.49 -2.84 -8.67
N ILE A 177 -0.70 -2.30 -8.89
CA ILE A 177 -1.71 -2.14 -7.83
C ILE A 177 -2.17 -3.53 -7.36
N PRO A 178 -2.05 -3.85 -6.05
CA PRO A 178 -2.50 -5.12 -5.53
C PRO A 178 -4.04 -5.16 -5.42
N GLU A 179 -4.57 -6.36 -5.28
CA GLU A 179 -5.97 -6.61 -4.99
C GLU A 179 -6.42 -5.96 -3.67
N GLY A 180 -7.72 -5.67 -3.54
CA GLY A 180 -8.31 -5.16 -2.30
C GLY A 180 -8.18 -3.65 -2.07
N TYR A 181 -7.67 -2.89 -3.05
CA TYR A 181 -7.62 -1.42 -3.04
C TYR A 181 -8.32 -0.84 -4.27
N THR A 182 -8.97 0.31 -4.09
CA THR A 182 -9.72 1.00 -5.18
C THR A 182 -9.35 2.46 -5.31
N GLN A 183 -8.57 3.01 -4.37
CA GLN A 183 -8.05 4.36 -4.46
C GLN A 183 -6.56 4.40 -4.10
N ALA A 184 -5.89 5.44 -4.58
CA ALA A 184 -4.52 5.75 -4.20
C ALA A 184 -4.34 7.27 -4.05
N ASP A 185 -3.54 7.67 -3.07
CA ASP A 185 -2.92 8.99 -3.04
C ASP A 185 -1.47 8.85 -3.49
N ILE A 186 -0.97 9.81 -4.26
CA ILE A 186 0.39 9.82 -4.79
C ILE A 186 1.07 11.09 -4.34
N PHE A 187 2.23 10.95 -3.70
CA PHE A 187 3.10 12.05 -3.33
C PHE A 187 4.44 11.90 -4.07
N CYS A 188 4.81 12.90 -4.85
CA CYS A 188 6.08 12.96 -5.58
C CYS A 188 6.98 14.02 -4.95
N VAL A 189 8.27 13.69 -4.83
CA VAL A 189 9.34 14.63 -4.51
C VAL A 189 10.36 14.59 -5.65
N GLY A 190 10.65 15.73 -6.26
CA GLY A 190 11.71 15.85 -7.27
C GLY A 190 13.11 15.64 -6.67
N GLY A 191 14.11 15.46 -7.52
CA GLY A 191 15.50 15.47 -7.05
C GLY A 191 15.90 16.85 -6.53
N GLY A 192 16.74 16.90 -5.49
CA GLY A 192 17.29 18.17 -4.98
C GLY A 192 18.34 18.75 -5.93
N GLY A 193 18.53 20.06 -5.91
CA GLY A 193 19.62 20.72 -6.64
C GLY A 193 20.97 20.51 -5.96
N GLY A 194 22.06 20.55 -6.73
CA GLY A 194 23.42 20.55 -6.20
C GLY A 194 23.81 21.91 -5.59
N GLY A 195 24.80 21.93 -4.71
CA GLY A 195 25.40 23.16 -4.20
C GLY A 195 26.34 23.80 -5.24
N GLY A 196 26.43 25.12 -5.20
CA GLY A 196 27.40 25.88 -5.99
C GLY A 196 28.81 25.79 -5.42
N ALA A 197 29.81 26.10 -6.26
CA ALA A 197 31.21 26.11 -5.84
C ALA A 197 31.60 27.41 -5.11
N GLY A 198 32.40 27.29 -4.05
CA GLY A 198 33.03 28.43 -3.38
C GLY A 198 34.36 28.80 -4.04
N TYR A 199 34.78 30.06 -3.87
CA TYR A 199 35.96 30.63 -4.53
C TYR A 199 36.55 31.81 -3.75
N ARG A 200 37.86 32.06 -3.94
CA ARG A 200 38.55 33.28 -3.50
C ARG A 200 39.06 34.07 -4.71
N PHE A 201 38.64 35.32 -4.83
CA PHE A 201 38.91 36.16 -6.00
C PHE A 201 40.34 36.74 -5.98
N THR A 202 40.95 36.76 -7.17
CA THR A 202 42.38 37.08 -7.35
C THR A 202 42.68 38.58 -7.44
N GLY A 203 41.71 39.41 -7.86
CA GLY A 203 41.87 40.84 -8.09
C GLY A 203 41.23 41.77 -7.04
N ILE A 204 40.38 41.22 -6.17
CA ILE A 204 39.70 41.92 -5.07
C ILE A 204 39.75 40.89 -3.95
N ALA A 205 40.48 41.15 -2.87
CA ALA A 205 40.95 40.11 -1.96
C ALA A 205 39.85 39.48 -1.08
N TYR A 206 38.69 39.08 -1.62
CA TYR A 206 37.60 38.48 -0.86
C TYR A 206 37.39 36.99 -1.17
N GLU A 207 36.83 36.28 -0.20
CA GLU A 207 36.46 34.87 -0.19
C GLU A 207 34.94 34.75 -0.13
N GLN A 208 34.38 33.84 -0.93
CA GLN A 208 32.94 33.55 -0.99
C GLN A 208 32.69 32.05 -0.97
N GLY A 209 31.77 31.61 -0.14
CA GLY A 209 31.20 30.26 -0.20
C GLY A 209 30.19 30.14 -1.35
N GLY A 210 29.95 28.92 -1.81
CA GLY A 210 28.86 28.62 -2.72
C GLY A 210 27.50 28.61 -2.02
N GLY A 211 26.43 28.92 -2.74
CA GLY A 211 25.06 28.73 -2.28
C GLY A 211 24.69 27.25 -2.20
N GLY A 212 23.86 26.88 -1.24
CA GLY A 212 23.28 25.54 -1.16
C GLY A 212 22.21 25.31 -2.23
N GLY A 213 22.03 24.08 -2.70
CA GLY A 213 20.98 23.70 -3.64
C GLY A 213 19.59 23.76 -3.00
N GLY A 214 18.57 24.05 -3.81
CA GLY A 214 17.17 23.95 -3.38
C GLY A 214 16.72 22.50 -3.25
N GLY A 215 15.82 22.22 -2.32
CA GLY A 215 15.16 20.91 -2.25
C GLY A 215 14.30 20.66 -3.50
N GLY A 216 14.04 19.40 -3.85
CA GLY A 216 13.09 19.03 -4.89
C GLY A 216 11.71 19.62 -4.61
N TYR A 217 10.96 20.00 -5.64
CA TYR A 217 9.56 20.36 -5.42
C TYR A 217 8.77 19.15 -4.96
N THR A 218 7.63 19.37 -4.31
CA THR A 218 6.69 18.30 -3.94
C THR A 218 5.34 18.51 -4.60
N ALA A 219 4.68 17.41 -4.94
CA ALA A 219 3.31 17.42 -5.47
C ALA A 219 2.51 16.25 -4.91
N THR A 220 1.22 16.47 -4.69
CA THR A 220 0.29 15.45 -4.20
C THR A 220 -0.91 15.33 -5.14
N ALA A 221 -1.26 14.11 -5.52
CA ALA A 221 -2.52 13.79 -6.18
C ALA A 221 -3.34 12.86 -5.27
N LEU A 222 -4.54 13.28 -4.90
CA LEU A 222 -5.38 12.57 -3.93
C LEU A 222 -6.52 11.81 -4.62
N ASN A 223 -6.96 10.72 -4.00
CA ASN A 223 -8.15 9.95 -4.34
C ASN A 223 -8.18 9.49 -5.82
N ILE A 224 -7.02 9.11 -6.36
CA ILE A 224 -6.93 8.54 -7.70
C ILE A 224 -7.61 7.17 -7.68
N GLY A 225 -8.65 6.99 -8.50
CA GLY A 225 -9.30 5.69 -8.66
C GLY A 225 -8.33 4.68 -9.28
N VAL A 226 -8.20 3.51 -8.67
CA VAL A 226 -7.34 2.40 -9.11
C VAL A 226 -8.09 1.08 -9.11
N ALA A 227 -7.57 0.11 -9.85
CA ALA A 227 -8.02 -1.27 -9.83
C ALA A 227 -6.82 -2.21 -9.76
N ALA A 228 -7.05 -3.41 -9.23
CA ALA A 228 -6.02 -4.43 -9.15
C ALA A 228 -5.41 -4.74 -10.53
N GLY A 229 -4.11 -5.01 -10.54
CA GLY A 229 -3.36 -5.30 -11.76
C GLY A 229 -3.00 -4.07 -12.59
N GLN A 230 -3.53 -2.88 -12.29
CA GLN A 230 -3.12 -1.66 -12.98
C GLN A 230 -1.66 -1.33 -12.69
N ILE A 231 -0.95 -0.87 -13.72
CA ILE A 231 0.48 -0.52 -13.64
C ILE A 231 0.64 0.99 -13.51
N MET A 232 1.34 1.40 -12.46
CA MET A 232 1.83 2.75 -12.23
C MET A 232 3.31 2.81 -12.66
N ASN A 233 3.63 3.64 -13.64
CA ASN A 233 5.00 3.86 -14.08
C ASN A 233 5.59 4.99 -13.23
N CYS A 234 6.51 4.64 -12.33
CA CYS A 234 7.14 5.58 -11.41
C CYS A 234 8.54 5.93 -11.91
N VAL A 235 8.79 7.21 -12.18
CA VAL A 235 10.09 7.76 -12.55
C VAL A 235 10.61 8.59 -11.39
N ILE A 236 11.83 8.29 -10.94
CA ILE A 236 12.48 9.01 -9.86
C ILE A 236 13.50 10.00 -10.44
N GLY A 237 13.36 11.26 -10.06
CA GLY A 237 14.29 12.31 -10.45
C GLY A 237 15.63 12.16 -9.74
N ASN A 238 16.72 12.18 -10.50
CA ASN A 238 18.07 12.18 -9.93
C ASN A 238 18.36 13.48 -9.19
N GLY A 239 19.28 13.44 -8.21
CA GLY A 239 19.83 14.65 -7.63
C GLY A 239 20.64 15.45 -8.66
N GLY A 240 20.64 16.78 -8.52
CA GLY A 240 21.47 17.67 -9.31
C GLY A 240 22.95 17.44 -9.02
N GLY A 241 23.77 17.38 -10.06
CA GLY A 241 25.22 17.18 -9.91
C GLY A 241 25.87 18.30 -9.10
N GLN A 242 26.95 17.96 -8.39
CA GLN A 242 27.83 18.96 -7.80
C GLN A 242 28.56 19.76 -8.88
N ASN A 243 28.86 21.04 -8.60
CA ASN A 243 29.76 21.80 -9.45
C ASN A 243 31.20 21.75 -8.93
N THR A 244 32.14 21.42 -9.81
CA THR A 244 33.59 21.41 -9.56
C THR A 244 34.35 22.49 -10.34
N ALA A 245 33.67 23.21 -11.23
CA ALA A 245 34.22 24.34 -11.97
C ALA A 245 34.29 25.60 -11.11
N ILE A 246 35.25 26.46 -11.43
CA ILE A 246 35.48 27.72 -10.74
C ILE A 246 34.20 28.56 -10.80
N ASN A 247 33.68 28.95 -9.63
CA ASN A 247 32.53 29.83 -9.50
C ASN A 247 31.24 29.33 -10.20
N GLY A 248 31.11 28.01 -10.40
CA GLY A 248 29.99 27.46 -11.12
C GLY A 248 28.76 27.15 -10.23
N PRO A 249 27.51 27.28 -10.76
CA PRO A 249 26.30 26.92 -10.04
C PRO A 249 26.10 25.41 -9.98
N GLY A 250 25.45 24.91 -8.93
CA GLY A 250 25.09 23.49 -8.84
C GLY A 250 24.13 23.04 -9.95
N GLY A 251 24.09 21.73 -10.21
CA GLY A 251 23.14 21.14 -11.15
C GLY A 251 21.70 21.22 -10.64
N THR A 252 20.74 21.34 -11.55
CA THR A 252 19.31 21.22 -11.22
C THR A 252 18.94 19.73 -11.07
N GLY A 253 18.13 19.41 -10.08
CA GLY A 253 17.61 18.05 -9.88
C GLY A 253 16.64 17.62 -10.97
N GLY A 254 16.47 16.31 -11.13
CA GLY A 254 15.53 15.71 -12.07
C GLY A 254 14.09 15.72 -11.56
N THR A 255 13.16 15.65 -12.51
CA THR A 255 11.72 15.52 -12.23
C THR A 255 11.37 14.10 -11.80
N THR A 256 10.52 13.99 -10.79
CA THR A 256 9.89 12.74 -10.34
C THR A 256 8.44 12.73 -10.81
N SER A 257 7.94 11.59 -11.28
CA SER A 257 6.55 11.49 -11.75
C SER A 257 5.98 10.08 -11.64
N VAL A 258 4.66 10.00 -11.52
CA VAL A 258 3.89 8.76 -11.66
C VAL A 258 2.90 8.92 -12.80
N SER A 259 2.86 7.94 -13.69
CA SER A 259 1.93 7.91 -14.82
C SER A 259 1.25 6.55 -14.99
N ARG A 260 0.05 6.54 -15.56
CA ARG A 260 -0.72 5.33 -15.87
C ARG A 260 -1.31 5.46 -17.27
N GLY A 261 -1.05 4.48 -18.13
CA GLY A 261 -1.54 4.47 -19.52
C GLY A 261 -1.13 5.71 -20.33
N GLY A 262 0.09 6.23 -20.09
CA GLY A 262 0.60 7.44 -20.76
C GLY A 262 0.14 8.77 -20.14
N ILE A 263 -0.77 8.77 -19.17
CA ILE A 263 -1.25 9.97 -18.48
C ILE A 263 -0.45 10.19 -17.20
N VAL A 264 0.15 11.37 -17.04
CA VAL A 264 0.83 11.78 -15.79
C VAL A 264 -0.21 12.07 -14.71
N LEU A 265 -0.16 11.31 -13.62
CA LEU A 265 -1.07 11.43 -12.48
C LEU A 265 -0.54 12.40 -11.42
N CYS A 266 0.78 12.44 -11.23
CA CYS A 266 1.46 13.33 -10.30
C CYS A 266 2.88 13.58 -10.81
N THR A 267 3.35 14.83 -10.74
CA THR A 267 4.70 15.21 -11.14
C THR A 267 5.25 16.31 -10.25
N ALA A 268 6.52 16.18 -9.88
CA ALA A 268 7.24 17.15 -9.07
C ALA A 268 8.60 17.43 -9.70
N ASN A 269 8.85 18.71 -10.00
CA ASN A 269 10.11 19.16 -10.60
C ASN A 269 11.27 19.05 -9.61
N GLY A 270 12.50 18.95 -10.12
CA GLY A 270 13.68 19.03 -9.28
C GLY A 270 13.98 20.45 -8.78
N GLY A 271 14.74 20.52 -7.69
CA GLY A 271 15.24 21.76 -7.10
C GLY A 271 16.36 22.36 -7.96
N LYS A 272 16.46 23.68 -7.97
CA LYS A 272 17.53 24.41 -8.66
C LYS A 272 18.83 24.30 -7.87
N GLY A 273 19.95 24.26 -8.59
CA GLY A 273 21.26 24.34 -7.95
C GLY A 273 21.48 25.70 -7.30
N GLY A 274 22.35 25.73 -6.28
CA GLY A 274 22.80 26.97 -5.68
C GLY A 274 23.81 27.69 -6.56
N ASP A 275 23.87 29.01 -6.47
CA ASP A 275 24.84 29.80 -7.24
C ASP A 275 26.27 29.57 -6.73
N GLY A 276 27.25 29.73 -7.63
CA GLY A 276 28.65 29.82 -7.24
C GLY A 276 28.98 31.12 -6.49
N ALA A 277 30.23 31.26 -6.07
CA ALA A 277 30.79 32.37 -5.31
C ALA A 277 30.46 33.81 -5.79
N SER A 278 30.12 34.08 -7.05
CA SER A 278 29.75 35.41 -7.55
C SER A 278 28.31 35.80 -7.29
N GLY A 279 27.42 34.83 -7.05
CA GLY A 279 26.01 35.06 -6.70
C GLY A 279 25.67 34.61 -5.29
N ALA A 280 26.33 33.54 -4.83
CA ALA A 280 26.23 32.91 -3.51
C ALA A 280 24.79 32.69 -3.01
N SER A 281 23.79 32.76 -3.88
CA SER A 281 22.39 32.60 -3.52
C SER A 281 22.03 31.13 -3.46
N GLY A 282 21.25 30.76 -2.45
CA GLY A 282 20.72 29.41 -2.36
C GLY A 282 19.67 29.14 -3.44
N GLY A 283 19.68 27.91 -3.96
CA GLY A 283 18.79 27.48 -5.04
C GLY A 283 17.32 27.44 -4.63
N TYR A 284 16.44 27.70 -5.59
CA TYR A 284 14.99 27.58 -5.44
C TYR A 284 14.54 26.12 -5.49
N GLY A 285 13.40 25.81 -4.86
CA GLY A 285 12.96 24.43 -4.74
C GLY A 285 11.74 24.25 -3.86
N GLY A 286 11.51 23.01 -3.42
CA GLY A 286 10.55 22.71 -2.36
C GLY A 286 10.88 23.55 -1.12
N SER A 287 12.11 23.49 -0.65
CA SER A 287 12.66 24.47 0.31
C SER A 287 13.88 25.16 -0.29
N ARG A 288 14.10 26.44 0.06
CA ARG A 288 15.24 27.21 -0.47
C ARG A 288 16.57 26.74 0.12
N GLY A 289 17.62 26.75 -0.69
CA GLY A 289 19.00 26.62 -0.18
C GLY A 289 19.44 27.85 0.62
N GLY A 290 20.49 27.68 1.42
CA GLY A 290 21.16 28.76 2.14
C GLY A 290 22.15 29.52 1.27
N SER A 291 22.38 30.80 1.58
CA SER A 291 23.38 31.62 0.87
C SER A 291 24.81 31.27 1.31
N GLY A 292 25.79 31.40 0.42
CA GLY A 292 27.20 31.29 0.76
C GLY A 292 27.66 32.40 1.72
N GLY A 293 28.68 32.10 2.52
CA GLY A 293 29.35 33.06 3.40
C GLY A 293 30.30 33.97 2.63
N TYR A 294 30.68 35.09 3.24
CA TYR A 294 31.51 36.13 2.63
C TYR A 294 32.59 36.60 3.60
N ASN A 295 33.80 36.83 3.12
CA ASN A 295 34.88 37.46 3.88
C ASN A 295 35.72 38.34 2.95
N ASP A 296 35.79 39.65 3.21
CA ASP A 296 36.58 40.60 2.40
C ASP A 296 38.10 40.54 2.65
N LEU A 297 38.54 39.75 3.64
CA LEU A 297 39.93 39.54 4.08
C LEU A 297 40.71 40.83 4.38
N GLU A 298 40.00 41.91 4.72
CA GLU A 298 40.62 43.16 5.15
C GLU A 298 41.12 43.06 6.60
N SER A 299 41.89 44.07 7.05
CA SER A 299 42.38 44.13 8.44
C SER A 299 41.24 44.25 9.46
N ARG A 300 40.07 44.74 9.04
CA ARG A 300 38.83 44.82 9.82
C ARG A 300 37.70 44.19 9.00
N PRO A 301 37.70 42.86 8.86
CA PRO A 301 36.97 42.23 7.78
C PRO A 301 35.46 42.22 8.02
N VAL A 302 34.67 42.38 6.96
CA VAL A 302 33.25 42.02 6.93
C VAL A 302 33.15 40.52 6.70
N ILE A 303 32.62 39.80 7.70
CA ILE A 303 32.48 38.35 7.67
C ILE A 303 31.01 37.97 7.84
N ASN A 304 30.47 37.27 6.84
CA ASN A 304 29.14 36.64 6.88
C ASN A 304 29.30 35.13 6.86
N ALA A 305 28.60 34.44 7.77
CA ALA A 305 28.53 32.99 7.77
C ALA A 305 27.68 32.46 6.60
N GLY A 306 27.86 31.18 6.27
CA GLY A 306 26.95 30.49 5.35
C GLY A 306 25.54 30.43 5.96
N GLY A 307 24.54 30.75 5.16
CA GLY A 307 23.13 30.66 5.53
C GLY A 307 22.68 29.21 5.64
N ASN A 308 21.78 28.93 6.58
CA ASN A 308 21.16 27.60 6.69
C ASN A 308 20.22 27.32 5.52
N GLY A 309 20.12 26.06 5.14
CA GLY A 309 19.07 25.58 4.24
C GLY A 309 17.70 25.67 4.92
N TYR A 310 16.69 26.06 4.17
CA TYR A 310 15.32 26.11 4.66
C TYR A 310 14.67 24.73 4.63
N ALA A 311 13.53 24.60 5.31
CA ALA A 311 12.76 23.37 5.40
C ALA A 311 11.27 23.66 5.26
N ASP A 312 10.48 22.61 5.01
CA ASP A 312 9.02 22.63 5.03
C ASP A 312 8.37 23.69 4.13
N GLY A 313 8.90 23.85 2.92
CA GLY A 313 8.34 24.79 1.96
C GLY A 313 8.84 26.22 2.13
N ALA A 314 9.74 26.49 3.08
CA ALA A 314 10.14 27.84 3.44
C ALA A 314 11.29 28.43 2.60
N GLY A 315 11.43 29.75 2.69
CA GLY A 315 12.46 30.56 2.03
C GLY A 315 11.92 31.29 0.80
N THR A 316 12.37 32.53 0.56
CA THR A 316 11.83 33.34 -0.55
C THR A 316 12.05 32.65 -1.91
N GLY A 317 10.99 32.45 -2.68
CA GLY A 317 11.06 31.76 -3.98
C GLY A 317 11.03 30.23 -3.89
N SER A 318 10.80 29.66 -2.70
CA SER A 318 10.41 28.25 -2.54
C SER A 318 8.97 28.01 -3.03
N GLN A 319 8.51 26.76 -2.99
CA GLN A 319 7.14 26.41 -3.36
C GLN A 319 6.06 27.03 -2.45
N GLY A 320 6.41 27.46 -1.23
CA GLY A 320 5.52 28.20 -0.32
C GLY A 320 4.49 27.35 0.43
N TYR A 321 4.51 26.03 0.31
CA TYR A 321 3.67 25.10 1.07
C TYR A 321 4.49 23.89 1.54
N THR A 322 3.96 23.19 2.55
CA THR A 322 4.65 22.09 3.22
C THR A 322 5.20 21.03 2.26
N THR A 323 6.38 20.51 2.58
CA THR A 323 7.02 19.40 1.85
C THR A 323 6.79 18.06 2.55
N ARG A 324 5.85 18.00 3.49
CA ARG A 324 5.47 16.75 4.18
C ARG A 324 4.68 15.83 3.28
N ALA A 325 4.86 14.53 3.47
CA ALA A 325 4.12 13.53 2.69
C ALA A 325 2.61 13.79 2.73
N PHE A 326 2.01 13.84 1.55
CA PHE A 326 0.58 14.13 1.32
C PHE A 326 0.10 15.51 1.80
N GLY A 327 1.00 16.40 2.22
CA GLY A 327 0.65 17.72 2.76
C GLY A 327 0.03 17.69 4.16
N GLU A 328 0.12 16.56 4.86
CA GLU A 328 -0.51 16.36 6.16
C GLU A 328 0.46 16.67 7.31
N ALA A 329 -0.03 17.34 8.35
CA ALA A 329 0.76 17.65 9.53
C ALA A 329 1.21 16.35 10.25
N GLY A 330 2.45 16.32 10.73
CA GLY A 330 3.01 15.17 11.44
C GLY A 330 3.60 14.07 10.54
N ASN A 331 3.31 14.09 9.23
CA ASN A 331 3.95 13.18 8.29
C ASN A 331 5.43 13.54 8.07
N THR A 332 6.18 12.55 7.56
CA THR A 332 7.60 12.69 7.22
C THR A 332 7.84 13.89 6.33
N LEU A 333 8.85 14.68 6.69
CA LEU A 333 9.28 15.87 5.98
C LEU A 333 10.33 15.53 4.91
N TYR A 334 10.18 16.13 3.72
CA TYR A 334 11.08 15.95 2.58
C TYR A 334 11.62 17.29 2.07
N ALA A 335 12.51 17.25 1.07
CA ALA A 335 12.95 18.41 0.30
C ALA A 335 13.54 19.57 1.14
N GLY A 336 14.40 19.26 2.10
CA GLY A 336 15.20 20.27 2.79
C GLY A 336 16.21 20.93 1.85
N GLY A 337 16.39 22.25 1.94
CA GLY A 337 17.42 22.96 1.18
C GLY A 337 18.82 22.68 1.71
N GLY A 338 19.84 22.76 0.85
CA GLY A 338 21.24 22.66 1.26
C GLY A 338 21.70 23.92 2.01
N GLY A 339 22.63 23.76 2.95
CA GLY A 339 23.28 24.88 3.63
C GLY A 339 24.33 25.55 2.74
N GLY A 340 24.51 26.86 2.86
CA GLY A 340 25.56 27.58 2.14
C GLY A 340 26.95 27.34 2.71
N GLY A 341 27.97 27.38 1.85
CA GLY A 341 29.36 27.20 2.26
C GLY A 341 29.84 28.31 3.19
N GLY A 342 30.68 27.96 4.16
CA GLY A 342 31.35 28.92 5.04
C GLY A 342 32.65 29.42 4.42
N VAL A 343 33.20 30.49 4.98
CA VAL A 343 34.47 31.09 4.58
C VAL A 343 35.45 31.06 5.76
N SER A 344 36.70 31.47 5.55
CA SER A 344 37.66 31.56 6.64
C SER A 344 37.12 32.40 7.80
N ARG A 345 37.31 31.90 9.03
CA ARG A 345 36.81 32.51 10.27
C ARG A 345 35.28 32.60 10.37
N SER A 346 34.53 31.84 9.57
CA SER A 346 33.07 31.69 9.69
C SER A 346 32.66 30.22 9.71
N ASN A 347 31.45 29.94 10.18
CA ASN A 347 30.83 28.62 10.08
C ASN A 347 30.08 28.47 8.74
N PRO A 348 29.99 27.25 8.19
CA PRO A 348 29.04 26.93 7.13
C PRO A 348 27.62 26.85 7.65
N GLY A 349 26.66 26.95 6.73
CA GLY A 349 25.24 26.75 7.03
C GLY A 349 24.89 25.27 7.19
N ALA A 350 24.00 24.97 8.13
CA ALA A 350 23.40 23.65 8.26
C ALA A 350 22.45 23.37 7.08
N GLY A 351 22.28 22.10 6.72
CA GLY A 351 21.25 21.67 5.79
C GLY A 351 19.85 21.73 6.44
N GLY A 352 18.84 22.03 5.63
CA GLY A 352 17.46 22.05 6.07
C GLY A 352 16.94 20.65 6.40
N ALA A 353 16.03 20.58 7.38
CA ALA A 353 15.32 19.34 7.70
C ALA A 353 14.57 18.79 6.47
N GLY A 354 14.49 17.46 6.35
CA GLY A 354 14.03 16.80 5.13
C GLY A 354 15.15 16.48 4.14
N GLY A 355 16.40 16.37 4.63
CA GLY A 355 17.52 15.77 3.90
C GLY A 355 18.51 16.74 3.26
N GLY A 356 18.48 18.04 3.58
CA GLY A 356 19.45 18.99 3.06
C GLY A 356 20.89 18.68 3.52
N GLY A 357 21.85 18.79 2.61
CA GLY A 357 23.28 18.69 2.92
C GLY A 357 23.81 19.97 3.56
N ALA A 358 24.67 19.86 4.57
CA ALA A 358 25.34 21.03 5.16
C ALA A 358 26.39 21.62 4.19
N GLY A 359 26.59 22.94 4.29
CA GLY A 359 27.65 23.61 3.53
C GLY A 359 29.05 23.17 3.98
N GLY A 360 30.02 23.31 3.09
CA GLY A 360 31.42 23.06 3.39
C GLY A 360 32.03 24.20 4.20
N ALA A 361 32.84 23.87 5.21
CA ALA A 361 33.67 24.87 5.89
C ALA A 361 34.75 25.42 4.93
N HIS A 362 35.51 26.44 5.36
CA HIS A 362 36.66 26.93 4.58
C HIS A 362 37.54 25.76 4.06
N ASN A 363 37.86 25.79 2.77
CA ASN A 363 38.60 24.74 2.06
C ASN A 363 37.97 23.33 2.13
N GLY A 364 36.68 23.22 2.43
CA GLY A 364 35.93 21.98 2.57
C GLY A 364 34.75 21.88 1.60
N THR A 365 34.53 20.70 1.04
CA THR A 365 33.42 20.43 0.12
C THR A 365 32.07 20.49 0.81
N GLY A 366 31.04 20.90 0.07
CA GLY A 366 29.66 20.79 0.55
C GLY A 366 29.22 19.32 0.68
N ASN A 367 28.35 19.04 1.64
CA ASN A 367 27.81 17.70 1.84
C ASN A 367 26.67 17.41 0.87
N ALA A 368 26.54 16.14 0.47
CA ALA A 368 25.44 15.70 -0.37
C ALA A 368 24.07 15.86 0.34
N GLY A 369 23.03 16.14 -0.43
CA GLY A 369 21.66 15.93 0.02
C GLY A 369 21.38 14.44 0.23
N ALA A 370 20.54 14.11 1.21
CA ALA A 370 20.20 12.73 1.52
C ALA A 370 19.41 12.08 0.36
N ALA A 371 19.82 10.89 -0.05
CA ALA A 371 19.13 10.14 -1.09
C ALA A 371 17.67 9.86 -0.73
N ASN A 372 16.79 9.84 -1.74
CA ASN A 372 15.35 9.58 -1.62
C ASN A 372 14.60 10.58 -0.75
N THR A 373 15.14 11.80 -0.64
CA THR A 373 14.48 12.88 0.09
C THR A 373 14.21 14.12 -0.75
N GLY A 374 14.81 14.21 -1.94
CA GLY A 374 14.89 15.45 -2.70
C GLY A 374 15.71 16.54 -2.00
N GLY A 375 16.53 16.21 -1.00
CA GLY A 375 17.32 17.22 -0.27
C GLY A 375 18.34 17.93 -1.16
N GLY A 376 18.49 19.24 -1.00
CA GLY A 376 19.50 20.02 -1.72
C GLY A 376 20.92 19.75 -1.20
N GLY A 377 21.91 19.78 -2.09
CA GLY A 377 23.33 19.65 -1.73
C GLY A 377 23.88 20.93 -1.10
N GLY A 378 24.80 20.81 -0.16
CA GLY A 378 25.44 21.95 0.49
C GLY A 378 26.39 22.71 -0.44
N GLY A 379 26.51 24.02 -0.27
CA GLY A 379 27.47 24.84 -1.01
C GLY A 379 28.91 24.53 -0.62
N GLY A 380 29.84 24.66 -1.56
CA GLY A 380 31.28 24.51 -1.29
C GLY A 380 31.79 25.66 -0.43
N GLY A 381 32.71 25.37 0.49
CA GLY A 381 33.32 26.41 1.30
C GLY A 381 34.16 27.40 0.47
N GLY A 382 34.47 28.54 1.06
CA GLY A 382 35.46 29.45 0.51
C GLY A 382 36.82 28.76 0.33
N ALA A 383 37.62 29.27 -0.60
CA ALA A 383 38.78 28.57 -1.12
C ALA A 383 40.11 29.27 -0.81
N VAL A 384 41.21 28.56 -1.02
CA VAL A 384 42.55 29.15 -1.04
C VAL A 384 42.73 29.94 -2.35
N TYR A 385 43.69 30.86 -2.39
CA TYR A 385 43.92 31.75 -3.53
C TYR A 385 44.00 30.99 -4.86
N GLY A 386 43.12 31.33 -5.82
CA GLY A 386 43.10 30.74 -7.16
C GLY A 386 42.53 29.32 -7.25
N THR A 387 41.92 28.77 -6.20
CA THR A 387 41.26 27.45 -6.21
C THR A 387 39.75 27.56 -6.01
N ALA A 388 39.02 26.51 -6.37
CA ALA A 388 37.58 26.39 -6.13
C ALA A 388 37.28 25.14 -5.33
N ILE A 389 36.23 25.20 -4.51
CA ILE A 389 35.80 24.08 -3.68
C ILE A 389 34.40 23.68 -4.08
N ALA A 390 34.23 22.39 -4.36
CA ALA A 390 32.99 21.85 -4.89
C ALA A 390 31.85 21.92 -3.86
N GLY A 391 30.65 22.20 -4.36
CA GLY A 391 29.43 21.92 -3.61
C GLY A 391 29.15 20.42 -3.53
N GLY A 392 28.18 20.04 -2.71
CA GLY A 392 27.66 18.68 -2.65
C GLY A 392 26.58 18.44 -3.71
N PRO A 393 26.39 17.20 -4.19
CA PRO A 393 25.28 16.86 -5.07
C PRO A 393 23.94 16.89 -4.32
N GLY A 394 22.85 17.09 -5.04
CA GLY A 394 21.51 16.93 -4.48
C GLY A 394 21.14 15.45 -4.26
N GLY A 395 20.17 15.21 -3.38
CA GLY A 395 19.58 13.90 -3.17
C GLY A 395 18.56 13.53 -4.26
N SER A 396 18.42 12.25 -4.58
CA SER A 396 17.34 11.75 -5.45
C SER A 396 15.95 12.04 -4.88
N GLY A 397 14.97 12.13 -5.76
CA GLY A 397 13.55 12.22 -5.42
C GLY A 397 13.00 10.92 -4.85
N VAL A 398 11.70 10.90 -4.57
CA VAL A 398 10.97 9.73 -4.07
C VAL A 398 9.51 9.81 -4.47
N VAL A 399 8.86 8.66 -4.64
CA VAL A 399 7.41 8.54 -4.76
C VAL A 399 6.86 7.77 -3.57
N LEU A 400 5.78 8.29 -2.97
CA LEU A 400 4.96 7.55 -2.01
C LEU A 400 3.58 7.30 -2.62
N ILE A 401 3.10 6.07 -2.56
CA ILE A 401 1.75 5.68 -2.99
C ILE A 401 1.01 5.15 -1.76
N ARG A 402 -0.02 5.87 -1.32
CA ARG A 402 -0.91 5.44 -0.22
C ARG A 402 -2.16 4.78 -0.81
N LEU A 403 -2.25 3.47 -0.70
CA LEU A 403 -3.38 2.67 -1.16
C LEU A 403 -4.53 2.69 -0.15
N LYS A 404 -5.77 2.82 -0.65
CA LYS A 404 -7.01 2.96 0.12
C LYS A 404 -8.17 2.18 -0.50
#